data_AF-A0A7W9S3F2-F1
#
_entry.id   AF-A0A7W9S3F2-F1
#
_cell.length_a   1.000
_cell.length_b   1.000
_cell.length_c   1.000
_cell.angle_alpha   90.00
_cell.angle_beta   90.00
_cell.angle_gamma   90.00
#
_symmetry.space_group_name_H-M   'P 1'
#
loop_
_entity.id
_entity.type
_entity.pdbx_description
1 polymer ?
#
loop_
_entity_poly.entity_id
_entity_poly.type
_entity_poly.pdbx_seq_one_letter_code
_entity_poly.pdbx_strand_id
1 'polypeptide(L)' 'MGEIVNLRQIRKRKARDDKELAAAQNRALHGRTKSERERDRKAEEKSRTLLDGHFLKPVRPSEED' A
#
# COMPACT_ATOMS: atom_id res chain seq x y z
N MET A 1 -38.07 -5.06 14.32
CA MET A 1 -37.91 -5.45 12.91
C MET A 1 -36.45 -5.22 12.55
N GLY A 2 -35.66 -6.29 12.47
CA GLY A 2 -34.22 -6.17 12.20
C GLY A 2 -33.93 -6.15 10.70
N GLU A 3 -33.08 -5.23 10.26
CA GLU A 3 -32.66 -5.15 8.86
C GLU A 3 -31.72 -6.33 8.54
N ILE A 4 -32.11 -7.19 7.60
CA ILE A 4 -31.31 -8.36 7.20
C ILE A 4 -30.28 -7.90 6.17
N VAL A 5 -29.03 -7.72 6.61
CA VAL A 5 -27.91 -7.30 5.75
C VAL A 5 -27.18 -8.51 5.15
N ASN A 6 -27.00 -8.50 3.82
CA ASN A 6 -26.31 -9.57 3.11
C ASN A 6 -24.78 -9.36 3.10
N LEU A 7 -24.08 -10.01 4.03
CA LEU A 7 -22.62 -9.93 4.14
C LEU A 7 -21.87 -10.48 2.92
N ARG A 8 -22.44 -11.42 2.16
CA ARG A 8 -21.82 -11.96 0.95
C ARG A 8 -21.74 -10.90 -0.15
N GLN A 9 -22.80 -10.12 -0.33
CA GLN A 9 -22.82 -9.04 -1.31
C GLN A 9 -21.83 -7.93 -0.94
N ILE A 10 -21.77 -7.58 0.35
CA ILE A 10 -20.81 -6.59 0.87
C ILE A 10 -19.37 -7.04 0.62
N ARG A 11 -19.01 -8.29 0.98
CA ARG A 11 -17.68 -8.83 0.72
C ARG A 11 -17.33 -8.85 -0.78
N LYS A 12 -18.28 -9.21 -1.64
CA LYS A 12 -18.09 -9.19 -3.10
C LYS A 12 -17.89 -7.77 -3.64
N ARG A 13 -18.55 -6.78 -3.07
CA ARG A 13 -18.34 -5.38 -3.42
C ARG A 13 -16.94 -4.94 -3.01
N LYS A 14 -16.55 -5.14 -1.75
CA LYS A 14 -15.20 -4.82 -1.26
C LYS A 14 -14.10 -5.45 -2.13
N ALA A 15 -14.22 -6.74 -2.45
CA ALA A 15 -13.27 -7.42 -3.31
C ALA A 15 -13.21 -6.88 -4.75
N ARG A 16 -14.28 -6.25 -5.26
CA ARG A 16 -14.27 -5.56 -6.56
C ARG A 16 -13.57 -4.21 -6.44
N ASP A 17 -13.90 -3.45 -5.40
CA ASP A 17 -13.32 -2.14 -5.13
C ASP A 17 -11.79 -2.26 -4.93
N ASP A 18 -11.32 -3.26 -4.18
CA ASP A 18 -9.90 -3.55 -3.98
C ASP A 18 -9.17 -3.86 -5.30
N LYS A 19 -9.82 -4.65 -6.18
CA LYS A 19 -9.28 -4.96 -7.51
C LYS A 19 -9.20 -3.73 -8.41
N GLU A 20 -10.20 -2.86 -8.33
CA GLU A 20 -10.23 -1.62 -9.11
C GLU A 20 -9.15 -0.64 -8.66
N LEU A 21 -8.92 -0.53 -7.36
CA LEU A 21 -7.82 0.25 -6.79
C LEU A 21 -6.46 -0.26 -7.26
N ALA A 22 -6.22 -1.57 -7.16
CA ALA A 22 -4.98 -2.19 -7.64
C ALA A 22 -4.79 -1.98 -9.15
N ALA A 23 -5.86 -2.10 -9.94
CA ALA A 23 -5.82 -1.82 -11.37
C ALA A 23 -5.49 -0.33 -11.66
N ALA A 24 -6.04 0.61 -10.90
CA ALA A 24 -5.75 2.02 -11.05
C ALA A 24 -4.28 2.34 -10.73
N GLN A 25 -3.73 1.75 -9.66
CA GLN A 25 -2.31 1.85 -9.30
C GLN A 25 -1.43 1.29 -10.42
N ASN A 26 -1.73 0.09 -10.92
CA ASN A 26 -0.98 -0.53 -12.01
C ASN A 26 -1.04 0.30 -13.30
N ARG A 27 -2.19 0.89 -13.64
CA ARG A 27 -2.30 1.82 -14.78
C ARG A 27 -1.39 3.05 -14.61
N ALA A 28 -1.31 3.62 -13.41
CA ALA A 28 -0.44 4.75 -13.12
C ALA A 28 1.07 4.40 -13.09
N LEU A 29 1.39 3.14 -12.86
CA LEU A 29 2.77 2.61 -12.88
C LEU A 29 3.17 2.14 -14.29
N HIS A 30 2.22 1.76 -15.13
CA HIS A 30 2.47 1.28 -16.48
C HIS A 30 3.07 2.38 -17.36
N GLY A 31 4.02 2.01 -18.22
CA GLY A 31 4.70 2.94 -19.13
C GLY A 31 5.86 3.73 -18.52
N ARG A 32 6.16 3.56 -17.22
CA ARG A 32 7.35 4.18 -16.60
C ARG A 32 8.64 3.58 -17.14
N THR A 33 9.58 4.45 -17.46
CA THR A 33 10.93 4.09 -17.87
C THR A 33 11.76 3.54 -16.69
N LYS A 34 12.90 2.91 -16.97
CA LYS A 34 13.80 2.40 -15.93
C LYS A 34 14.35 3.52 -15.04
N SER A 35 14.74 4.66 -15.64
CA SER A 35 15.27 5.81 -14.91
C SER A 35 14.24 6.45 -13.97
N GLU A 36 12.97 6.51 -14.37
CA GLU A 36 11.87 6.99 -13.52
C GLU A 36 11.70 6.11 -12.28
N ARG A 37 11.63 4.78 -12.48
CA ARG A 37 11.52 3.83 -11.36
C ARG A 37 12.71 3.92 -10.40
N GLU A 38 13.92 4.10 -10.92
CA GLU A 38 15.12 4.26 -10.09
C GLU A 38 15.13 5.58 -9.30
N ARG A 39 14.63 6.67 -9.88
CA ARG A 39 14.49 7.94 -9.17
C ARG A 39 13.49 7.82 -8.02
N ASP A 40 12.33 7.23 -8.27
CA ASP A 40 11.29 7.02 -7.27
C ASP A 40 11.82 6.15 -6.12
N ARG A 41 12.48 5.02 -6.44
CA ARG A 41 13.10 4.14 -5.46
C ARG A 41 14.14 4.87 -4.59
N LYS A 42 15.02 5.67 -5.19
CA LYS A 42 16.01 6.45 -4.43
C LYS A 42 15.35 7.50 -3.54
N ALA A 43 14.22 8.06 -3.94
CA ALA A 43 13.47 9.01 -3.13
C ALA A 43 12.83 8.30 -1.92
N GLU A 44 12.23 7.13 -2.13
CA GLU A 44 11.67 6.28 -1.06
C GLU A 44 12.74 5.79 -0.08
N GLU A 45 13.90 5.36 -0.58
CA GLU A 45 15.02 4.93 0.27
C GLU A 45 15.52 6.10 1.14
N LYS A 46 15.64 7.31 0.58
CA LYS A 46 16.02 8.51 1.35
C LYS A 46 14.98 8.90 2.39
N SER A 47 13.69 8.84 2.06
CA SER A 47 12.65 9.17 3.03
C SER A 47 12.64 8.16 4.17
N ARG A 48 12.80 6.87 3.85
CA ARG A 48 12.92 5.81 4.86
C ARG A 48 14.13 6.03 5.77
N THR A 49 15.32 6.29 5.22
CA THR A 49 16.52 6.51 6.06
C THR A 49 16.41 7.76 6.92
N LEU A 50 15.78 8.82 6.42
CA LEU A 50 15.48 10.02 7.21
C LEU A 50 14.55 9.68 8.37
N LEU A 51 13.44 8.99 8.11
CA LEU A 51 12.50 8.57 9.14
C LEU A 51 13.17 7.66 10.17
N ASP A 52 13.88 6.63 9.72
CA ASP A 52 14.64 5.69 10.56
C ASP A 52 15.64 6.42 11.47
N GLY A 53 16.34 7.44 10.94
CA GLY A 53 17.27 8.27 11.70
C GLY A 53 16.61 9.17 12.76
N HIS A 54 15.30 9.42 12.67
CA HIS A 54 14.53 10.18 13.66
C HIS A 54 13.92 9.31 14.76
N PHE A 55 13.98 7.98 14.69
CA PHE A 55 13.49 7.10 15.75
C PHE A 55 14.47 7.09 16.95
N LEU A 56 13.97 7.52 18.11
CA LEU A 56 14.74 7.58 19.38
C LEU A 56 14.95 6.20 20.04
N LYS A 57 14.19 5.18 19.62
CA LYS A 57 14.35 3.79 20.03
C LYS A 57 14.63 2.96 18.77
N PRO A 58 15.63 2.07 18.78
CA PRO A 58 15.84 1.18 17.64
C PRO A 58 14.60 0.31 17.51
N VAL A 59 13.91 0.41 16.37
CA VAL A 59 12.87 -0.56 16.00
C VAL A 59 13.57 -1.91 15.90
N ARG A 60 13.35 -2.78 16.89
CA ARG A 60 13.76 -4.19 16.80
C ARG A 60 12.76 -4.86 15.86
N PRO A 61 13.18 -5.49 14.76
CA PRO A 61 12.25 -6.15 13.85
C PRO A 61 11.81 -7.53 14.38
N SER A 62 11.47 -7.65 15.67
CA SER A 62 11.21 -8.94 16.34
C SER A 62 10.01 -8.96 17.29
N GLU A 63 9.06 -8.03 17.15
CA GLU A 63 7.78 -8.06 17.87
C GLU A 63 6.62 -8.09 16.86
N GLU A 64 6.61 -9.11 16.00
CA GLU A 64 5.45 -9.51 15.20
C GLU A 64 5.10 -10.96 15.57
N ASP A 65 4.14 -11.13 16.49
CA ASP A 65 3.26 -12.31 16.64
C ASP A 65 1.85 -11.92 16.12
#